data_AF-A0A954MVV2-F1
#
_entry.id   AF-A0A954MVV2-F1
#
_cell.length_a   1.000
_cell.length_b   1.000
_cell.length_c   1.000
_cell.angle_alpha   90.00
_cell.angle_beta   90.00
_cell.angle_gamma   90.00
#
_symmetry.space_group_name_H-M   'P 1'
#
loop_
_entity.id
_entity.type
_entity.pdbx_description
1 polymer ?
#
loop_
_entity_poly.entity_id
_entity_poly.type
_entity_poly.pdbx_seq_one_letter_code
_entity_poly.pdbx_strand_id
1 'polypeptide(L)'
;GHEHRPDASHLTLREDLDRLNFQELESGECLGWTDTRSGTPLVVTDQSGRNVTDEYLVTRNGRIELRRPAVPAMLTCDQNVIRQDCLGYFMERYNPPT
;
A
#
# COMPACT_ATOMS: atom_id res chain seq x y z
N GLY A 1 21.71 -24.58 -12.40
CA GLY A 1 20.49 -24.26 -11.65
C GLY A 1 20.13 -22.84 -11.99
N HIS A 2 18.99 -22.61 -12.65
CA HIS A 2 18.49 -21.26 -12.86
C HIS A 2 17.80 -20.82 -11.57
N GLU A 3 18.53 -20.05 -10.76
CA GLU A 3 17.93 -19.21 -9.74
C GLU A 3 16.97 -18.23 -10.42
N HIS A 4 15.67 -18.48 -10.28
CA HIS A 4 14.63 -17.57 -10.71
C HIS A 4 14.69 -16.38 -9.74
N ARG A 5 15.58 -15.41 -10.00
CA ARG A 5 15.61 -14.15 -9.26
C ARG A 5 14.22 -13.53 -9.48
N PRO A 6 13.39 -13.35 -8.43
CA PRO A 6 12.11 -12.71 -8.63
C PRO A 6 12.41 -11.37 -9.27
N ASP A 7 11.74 -11.10 -10.40
CA ASP A 7 11.84 -9.84 -11.11
C ASP A 7 11.72 -8.72 -10.07
N ALA A 8 12.82 -8.02 -9.83
CA ALA A 8 12.93 -7.07 -8.74
C ALA A 8 12.05 -5.87 -9.10
N SER A 9 10.76 -5.99 -8.80
CA SER A 9 9.76 -4.98 -9.05
C SER A 9 10.17 -3.74 -8.28
N HIS A 10 10.61 -2.70 -9.00
CA HIS A 10 10.95 -1.44 -8.36
C HIS A 10 9.65 -0.79 -7.86
N LEU A 11 9.64 -0.49 -6.56
CA LEU A 11 8.62 0.29 -5.89
C LEU A 11 9.23 1.63 -5.50
N THR A 12 8.60 2.72 -5.92
CA THR A 12 8.95 4.08 -5.52
C THR A 12 7.78 4.65 -4.74
N LEU A 13 7.99 4.99 -3.48
CA LEU A 13 6.96 5.62 -2.65
C LEU A 13 6.85 7.10 -2.98
N ARG A 14 5.66 7.67 -2.79
CA ARG A 14 5.47 9.12 -2.78
C ARG A 14 6.34 9.73 -1.68
N GLU A 15 7.07 10.79 -1.98
CA GLU A 15 8.03 11.39 -1.04
C GLU A 15 7.34 11.89 0.24
N ASP A 16 6.16 12.48 0.09
CA ASP A 16 5.33 12.97 1.20
C ASP A 16 4.37 11.91 1.79
N LEU A 17 4.61 10.62 1.56
CA LEU A 17 3.69 9.56 1.98
C LEU A 17 3.44 9.56 3.50
N ASP A 18 4.48 9.77 4.31
CA ASP A 18 4.37 9.90 5.77
C ASP A 18 3.50 11.10 6.20
N ARG A 19 3.48 12.18 5.41
CA ARG A 19 2.68 13.37 5.74
C ARG A 19 1.19 13.12 5.62
N LEU A 20 0.79 12.07 4.89
CA LEU A 20 -0.60 11.67 4.74
C LEU A 20 -1.16 10.96 5.97
N ASN A 21 -0.29 10.59 6.93
CA ASN A 21 -0.70 9.97 8.19
C ASN A 21 -1.80 10.80 8.87
N PHE A 22 -2.86 10.12 9.29
CA PHE A 22 -4.04 10.68 9.97
C PHE A 22 -4.90 11.65 9.12
N GLN A 23 -4.68 11.68 7.80
CA GLN A 23 -5.52 12.43 6.86
C GLN A 23 -6.47 11.49 6.11
N GLU A 24 -7.69 11.92 5.85
CA GLU A 24 -8.62 11.14 5.03
C GLU A 24 -8.20 11.24 3.56
N LEU A 25 -7.81 10.10 2.98
CA LEU A 25 -7.46 9.99 1.57
C LEU A 25 -8.67 9.50 0.78
N GLU A 26 -8.90 10.08 -0.39
CA GLU A 26 -9.98 9.68 -1.29
C GLU A 26 -9.55 8.51 -2.20
N SER A 27 -10.54 7.87 -2.83
CA SER A 27 -10.25 6.90 -3.89
C SER A 27 -9.53 7.59 -5.05
N GLY A 28 -8.47 6.96 -5.56
CA GLY A 28 -7.59 7.52 -6.59
C GLY A 28 -6.32 8.17 -6.02
N GLU A 29 -6.22 8.36 -4.70
CA GLU A 29 -5.01 8.90 -4.09
C GLU A 29 -3.81 7.99 -4.35
N CYS A 30 -2.73 8.59 -4.85
CA CYS A 30 -1.52 7.89 -5.26
C CYS A 30 -0.56 7.74 -4.08
N LEU A 31 -0.19 6.49 -3.78
CA LEU A 31 0.74 6.13 -2.72
C LEU A 31 2.17 5.95 -3.24
N GLY A 32 2.32 5.67 -4.53
CA GLY A 32 3.62 5.47 -5.16
C GLY A 32 3.51 4.94 -6.58
N TRP A 33 4.65 4.52 -7.11
CA TRP A 33 4.80 4.02 -8.46
C TRP A 33 5.52 2.69 -8.48
N THR A 34 5.26 1.90 -9.51
CA THR A 34 5.94 0.65 -9.75
C THR A 34 6.13 0.41 -11.24
N ASP A 35 7.25 -0.22 -11.59
CA ASP A 35 7.54 -0.70 -12.95
C ASP A 35 6.99 -2.11 -13.19
N THR A 36 6.42 -2.75 -12.15
CA THR A 36 5.96 -4.13 -12.31
C THR A 36 4.84 -4.23 -13.33
N ARG A 37 5.01 -5.16 -14.27
CA ARG A 37 3.98 -5.52 -15.25
C ARG A 37 2.94 -6.46 -14.67
N SER A 38 3.22 -7.05 -13.50
CA SER A 38 2.44 -8.11 -12.90
C SER A 38 2.04 -7.75 -11.46
N GLY A 39 0.96 -6.98 -11.34
CA GLY A 39 0.25 -6.77 -10.07
C GLY A 39 0.69 -5.55 -9.26
N THR A 40 0.28 -5.52 -7.99
CA THR A 40 0.64 -4.47 -7.04
C THR A 40 1.73 -5.02 -6.10
N PRO A 41 2.90 -4.36 -5.96
CA PRO A 41 4.01 -4.85 -5.12
C PRO A 41 3.77 -4.68 -3.61
N LEU A 42 2.60 -4.17 -3.23
CA LEU A 42 2.16 -3.99 -1.86
C LEU A 42 1.02 -4.97 -1.54
N VAL A 43 1.02 -5.48 -0.31
CA VAL A 43 -0.04 -6.34 0.20
C VAL A 43 -0.72 -5.63 1.36
N VAL A 44 -2.05 -5.64 1.36
CA VAL A 44 -2.88 -5.15 2.46
C VAL A 44 -3.57 -6.34 3.08
N THR A 45 -3.44 -6.51 4.39
CA THR A 45 -4.11 -7.55 5.16
C THR A 45 -5.01 -6.94 6.22
N ASP A 46 -6.15 -7.57 6.48
CA ASP A 46 -7.00 -7.23 7.62
C ASP A 46 -6.42 -7.75 8.96
N GLN A 47 -7.12 -7.50 10.06
CA GLN A 47 -6.74 -7.94 11.41
C GLN A 47 -6.72 -9.47 11.61
N SER A 48 -7.38 -10.21 10.72
CA SER A 48 -7.38 -11.69 10.68
C SER A 48 -6.27 -12.23 9.77
N GLY A 49 -5.49 -11.36 9.12
CA GLY A 49 -4.46 -11.73 8.15
C GLY A 49 -5.01 -12.06 6.76
N ARG A 50 -6.29 -11.77 6.49
CA ARG A 50 -6.87 -12.00 5.15
C ARG A 50 -6.31 -10.97 4.19
N ASN A 51 -5.87 -11.41 3.01
CA ASN A 51 -5.46 -10.51 1.93
C ASN A 51 -6.68 -9.74 1.40
N VAL A 52 -6.63 -8.42 1.58
CA VAL A 52 -7.63 -7.45 1.13
C VAL A 52 -7.01 -6.43 0.17
N THR A 53 -5.86 -6.76 -0.44
CA THR A 53 -5.12 -5.85 -1.33
C THR A 53 -5.99 -5.31 -2.46
N ASP A 54 -6.78 -6.15 -3.14
CA ASP A 54 -7.61 -5.71 -4.27
C ASP A 54 -8.81 -4.85 -3.84
N GLU A 55 -9.14 -4.84 -2.54
CA GLU A 55 -10.18 -3.99 -1.97
C GLU A 55 -9.65 -2.58 -1.67
N TYR A 56 -8.34 -2.44 -1.45
CA TYR A 56 -7.69 -1.19 -1.04
C TYR A 56 -6.83 -0.56 -2.13
N LEU A 57 -6.11 -1.34 -2.91
CA LEU A 57 -5.09 -0.88 -3.84
C LEU A 57 -5.38 -1.33 -5.26
N VAL A 58 -5.09 -0.46 -6.21
CA VAL A 58 -5.06 -0.78 -7.63
C VAL A 58 -3.81 -0.21 -8.25
N THR A 59 -3.18 -0.95 -9.16
CA THR A 59 -2.09 -0.43 -9.98
C THR A 59 -2.63 -0.04 -11.35
N ARG A 60 -2.56 1.25 -11.70
CA ARG A 60 -3.00 1.81 -12.98
C ARG A 60 -1.87 2.60 -13.62
N ASN A 61 -1.45 2.20 -14.82
CA ASN A 61 -0.36 2.86 -15.54
C ASN A 61 0.92 3.03 -14.68
N GLY A 62 1.25 2.02 -13.88
CA GLY A 62 2.39 2.06 -12.95
C GLY A 62 2.19 2.93 -11.71
N ARG A 63 1.01 3.52 -11.48
CA ARG A 63 0.65 4.23 -10.23
C ARG A 63 -0.09 3.29 -9.30
N ILE A 64 0.29 3.27 -8.04
CA ILE A 64 -0.41 2.53 -6.99
C ILE A 64 -1.38 3.50 -6.31
N GLU A 65 -2.67 3.25 -6.47
CA GLU A 65 -3.76 4.15 -6.07
C GLU A 65 -4.69 3.47 -5.08
N LEU A 66 -5.30 4.25 -4.18
CA LEU A 66 -6.37 3.77 -3.32
C LEU A 66 -7.65 3.50 -4.12
N ARG A 67 -8.31 2.36 -3.89
CA ARG A 67 -9.61 2.04 -4.50
C ARG A 67 -10.79 2.58 -3.71
N ARG A 68 -10.59 2.83 -2.43
CA ARG A 68 -11.60 3.31 -1.49
C ARG A 68 -10.98 4.36 -0.56
N PRO A 69 -11.80 5.24 0.03
CA PRO A 69 -11.33 6.15 1.04
C PRO A 69 -10.74 5.39 2.23
N ALA A 70 -9.60 5.85 2.74
CA ALA A 70 -8.91 5.27 3.87
C ALA A 70 -8.12 6.35 4.62
N VAL A 71 -7.91 6.16 5.91
CA VAL A 71 -7.05 7.03 6.71
C VAL A 71 -5.77 6.25 7.03
N PRO A 72 -4.62 6.56 6.40
CA PRO A 72 -3.38 5.89 6.74
C PRO A 72 -2.86 6.30 8.11
N ALA A 73 -2.12 5.40 8.74
CA ALA A 73 -1.41 5.63 10.00
C ALA A 73 -0.06 4.93 9.97
N MET A 74 0.95 5.57 10.56
CA MET A 74 2.33 5.07 10.62
C MET A 74 2.93 4.71 9.24
N LEU A 75 2.49 5.37 8.17
CA LEU A 75 3.19 5.32 6.90
C LEU A 75 4.60 5.86 7.08
N THR A 76 5.59 5.15 6.56
CA THR A 76 6.99 5.60 6.59
C THR A 76 7.60 5.51 5.20
N CYS A 77 8.51 6.43 4.88
CA CYS A 77 9.34 6.38 3.68
C CYS A 77 10.69 5.69 3.96
N ASP A 78 10.97 5.31 5.21
CA ASP A 78 12.21 4.66 5.62
C ASP A 78 12.24 3.20 5.16
N GLN A 79 12.95 2.93 4.08
CA GLN A 79 13.02 1.59 3.49
C GLN A 79 13.58 0.52 4.43
N ASN A 80 14.39 0.90 5.43
CA ASN A 80 14.87 -0.03 6.45
C ASN A 80 13.72 -0.50 7.36
N VAL A 81 12.86 0.43 7.80
CA VAL A 81 11.68 0.13 8.63
C VAL A 81 10.68 -0.71 7.85
N ILE A 82 10.39 -0.32 6.61
CA ILE A 82 9.43 -1.02 5.73
C ILE A 82 9.82 -2.48 5.53
N ARG A 83 11.12 -2.78 5.37
CA ARG A 83 11.62 -4.14 5.16
C ARG A 83 11.61 -5.01 6.41
N GLN A 84 11.61 -4.40 7.59
CA GLN A 84 11.63 -5.11 8.87
C GLN A 84 10.23 -5.35 9.44
N ASP A 85 9.28 -4.45 9.14
CA ASP A 85 7.91 -4.50 9.64
C ASP A 85 6.92 -4.41 8.46
N CYS A 86 6.31 -3.23 8.25
CA CYS A 86 5.40 -2.96 7.15
C CYS A 86 5.50 -1.49 6.69
N LEU A 87 4.81 -1.16 5.59
CA LEU A 87 4.73 0.21 5.08
C LEU A 87 3.96 1.15 6.02
N GLY A 88 2.97 0.61 6.72
CA GLY A 88 2.03 1.33 7.59
C GLY A 88 0.67 0.64 7.60
N TYR A 89 -0.34 1.31 8.14
CA TYR A 89 -1.67 0.76 8.36
C TYR A 89 -2.74 1.66 7.76
N PHE A 90 -3.87 1.08 7.34
CA PHE A 90 -5.08 1.83 7.05
C PHE A 90 -6.06 1.67 8.20
N MET A 91 -6.62 2.78 8.66
CA MET A 91 -7.71 2.78 9.63
C MET A 91 -9.03 2.75 8.89
N GLU A 92 -9.89 1.81 9.28
CA GLU A 92 -11.30 1.81 8.88
C GLU A 92 -12.15 2.54 9.90
N ARG A 93 -13.16 3.25 9.42
CA ARG A 93 -14.21 3.77 10.28
C ARG A 93 -14.91 2.57 10.94
N TYR A 94 -14.80 2.48 12.26
CA TYR A 94 -15.58 1.51 13.03
C TYR A 94 -17.06 1.87 12.92
N ASN A 95 -17.80 1.14 12.10
CA ASN A 95 -19.25 1.25 12.03
C ASN A 95 -19.85 0.15 12.94
N PRO A 96 -20.29 0.47 14.16
CA PRO A 96 -20.92 -0.53 15.02
C PRO A 96 -22.15 -1.11 14.30
N PRO A 97 -22.42 -2.43 14.41
CA PRO A 97 -23.66 -3.00 13.88
C PRO A 97 -24.85 -2.29 14.53
N THR A 98 -25.82 -1.90 13.71
CA THR A 98 -27.10 -1.31 14.16
C THR A 98 -27.99 -2.37 14.77
#